data_AF-A0A831WN38-F1
#
_entry.id   AF-A0A831WN38-F1
#
_cell.length_a   1.000
_cell.length_b   1.000
_cell.length_c   1.000
_cell.angle_alpha   90.00
_cell.angle_beta   90.00
_cell.angle_gamma   90.00
#
_symmetry.space_group_name_H-M   'P 1'
#
loop_
_entity.id
_entity.type
_entity.pdbx_description
1 polymer ?
#
loop_
_entity_poly.entity_id
_entity_poly.type
_entity_poly.pdbx_seq_one_letter_code
_entity_poly.pdbx_strand_id
1 'polypeptide(L)'
;MLSEKLDKECPENKKKLSGHILKLFDRDWNIYKEGLKTKYYYRYCGQQGWSYGFTKSTFYIMLLENAWIPTTKGLHKPSEVFLDKPEIRELLGDTVSYLAVEIKNEEFIKALGINTRPNVRGVLNYLKALVEQGNTDKEKFEELYKFLDKHFEEDASNTKKEFAENSLIFVPNVEKRYYSTKEVIWKDVSNIFGKNRVYLEKHYPKLKKFFVEKLGISEKPIPKDYADVLCSISEKSEISNEDKKIIVRIYEELNRNLNPDKIENPISKEDWWNDFTKKPIFLTNKDKFWSNNGDVFINDNNELYELFKEKKDIGFLWLPDGYHPDKIKFFIKSCGIRYLSENVEIEPLVEKTTLSKDDERTKLIQDVIPYVLRYLYRGENLKYEKLKGNGTLEKIGAIEVYVTDNLRVRYSIKVNEWTEISREAERKCVYHKDKNCIYMKNNAGIYDIAVEFSKVFGEIKGLDDFVMNIMSNVSSAEDIMIAKNIDLLPESEERILKRVSKVKEIETVEEVEKEKQLSESESKEVCSAEDNTETEKITQIAVEIPTQESGLVRKTDIPTDEDILDETEEKEWAPK
;
A
#
# COMPACT_ATOMS: atom_id res chain seq x y z
N MET A 1 -1.19 50.43 35.10
CA MET A 1 -1.18 51.88 34.78
C MET A 1 -0.57 52.23 33.44
N LEU A 2 0.70 51.88 33.16
CA LEU A 2 1.39 52.40 31.95
C LEU A 2 0.86 51.77 30.64
N SER A 3 0.62 50.45 30.60
CA SER A 3 -0.05 49.81 29.44
C SER A 3 -1.51 50.27 29.30
N GLU A 4 -2.28 50.36 30.39
CA GLU A 4 -3.67 50.84 30.38
C GLU A 4 -3.83 52.29 29.86
N LYS A 5 -2.80 53.13 30.01
CA LYS A 5 -2.75 54.47 29.39
C LYS A 5 -2.38 54.38 27.91
N LEU A 6 -1.40 53.54 27.55
CA LEU A 6 -1.05 53.26 26.16
C LEU A 6 -2.24 52.67 25.38
N ASP A 7 -3.11 51.87 26.00
CA ASP A 7 -4.24 51.23 25.30
C ASP A 7 -5.28 52.23 24.78
N LYS A 8 -5.45 53.38 25.45
CA LYS A 8 -6.45 54.41 25.13
C LYS A 8 -6.00 55.50 24.14
N GLU A 9 -4.75 55.45 23.69
CA GLU A 9 -4.13 56.46 22.79
C GLU A 9 -4.26 56.08 21.29
N CYS A 10 -4.06 57.07 20.41
CA CYS A 10 -3.95 56.84 18.95
C CYS A 10 -2.61 56.14 18.60
N PRO A 11 -2.51 55.23 17.61
CA PRO A 11 -1.27 54.50 17.29
C PRO A 11 -0.01 55.37 17.11
N GLU A 12 -0.07 56.50 16.40
CA GLU A 12 1.05 57.48 16.33
C GLU A 12 1.51 57.95 17.71
N ASN A 13 0.57 58.27 18.61
CA ASN A 13 0.89 58.72 19.96
C ASN A 13 1.47 57.60 20.81
N LYS A 14 0.92 56.37 20.72
CA LYS A 14 1.49 55.18 21.38
C LYS A 14 2.97 55.01 20.99
N LYS A 15 3.28 55.08 19.70
CA LYS A 15 4.64 54.94 19.17
C LYS A 15 5.58 56.06 19.66
N LYS A 16 5.12 57.32 19.67
CA LYS A 16 5.89 58.46 20.21
C LYS A 16 6.14 58.33 21.72
N LEU A 17 5.11 57.99 22.51
CA LEU A 17 5.21 57.83 23.96
C LEU A 17 6.15 56.69 24.33
N SER A 18 6.03 55.53 23.67
CA SER A 18 6.97 54.42 23.78
C SER A 18 8.41 54.81 23.45
N GLY A 19 8.63 55.65 22.42
CA GLY A 19 9.95 56.19 22.09
C GLY A 19 10.55 57.07 23.18
N HIS A 20 9.73 57.87 23.88
CA HIS A 20 10.20 58.64 25.04
C HIS A 20 10.53 57.73 26.22
N ILE A 21 9.68 56.75 26.52
CA ILE A 21 9.91 55.77 27.60
C ILE A 21 11.22 54.99 27.35
N LEU A 22 11.44 54.54 26.12
CA LEU A 22 12.66 53.81 25.75
C LEU A 22 13.92 54.66 25.96
N LYS A 23 13.92 55.94 25.55
CA LYS A 23 15.04 56.86 25.77
C LYS A 23 15.30 57.17 27.25
N LEU A 24 14.25 57.23 28.07
CA LEU A 24 14.37 57.41 29.52
C LEU A 24 15.03 56.19 30.17
N PHE A 25 14.62 54.97 29.80
CA PHE A 25 15.25 53.75 30.29
C PHE A 25 16.70 53.61 29.79
N ASP A 26 17.01 53.99 28.56
CA ASP A 26 18.38 53.96 28.01
C ASP A 26 19.34 54.89 28.78
N ARG A 27 18.92 56.14 29.01
CA ARG A 27 19.70 57.15 29.73
C ARG A 27 19.90 56.80 31.19
N ASP A 28 18.83 56.42 31.88
CA ASP A 28 18.79 56.30 33.33
C ASP A 28 18.82 54.82 33.80
N TRP A 29 19.27 53.90 32.95
CA TRP A 29 19.23 52.44 33.16
C TRP A 29 19.79 51.95 34.50
N ASN A 30 20.83 52.63 35.01
CA ASN A 30 21.44 52.30 36.31
C ASN A 30 20.46 52.36 37.48
N ILE A 31 19.39 53.18 37.39
CA ILE A 31 18.33 53.25 38.39
C ILE A 31 17.38 52.05 38.25
N TYR A 32 17.06 51.65 37.02
CA TYR A 32 16.06 50.60 36.74
C TYR A 32 16.60 49.18 36.84
N LYS A 33 17.92 48.97 36.67
CA LYS A 33 18.52 47.63 36.67
C LYS A 33 18.43 46.89 37.99
N GLU A 34 18.33 47.60 39.11
CA GLU A 34 18.07 47.01 40.44
C GLU A 34 16.65 46.41 40.52
N GLY A 35 15.68 47.05 39.87
CA GLY A 35 14.28 46.63 39.82
C GLY A 35 14.00 45.39 38.96
N LEU A 36 15.01 44.76 38.35
CA LEU A 36 14.82 43.59 37.47
C LEU A 36 14.60 42.28 38.23
N LYS A 37 15.03 42.22 39.48
CA LYS A 37 14.91 41.05 40.35
C LYS A 37 14.04 41.38 41.55
N THR A 38 13.21 40.43 41.97
CA THR A 38 12.49 40.50 43.24
C THR A 38 12.95 39.39 44.17
N LYS A 39 13.09 39.72 45.46
CA LYS A 39 13.43 38.76 46.51
C LYS A 39 12.16 38.04 46.94
N TYR A 40 12.19 36.71 46.94
CA TYR A 40 11.10 35.88 47.48
C TYR A 40 11.63 34.96 48.57
N TYR A 41 10.77 34.61 49.52
CA TYR A 41 11.09 33.67 50.59
C TYR A 41 10.45 32.31 50.29
N TYR A 42 11.18 31.24 50.58
CA TYR A 42 10.72 29.86 50.42
C TYR A 42 11.21 29.01 51.59
N ARG A 43 10.60 27.85 51.77
CA ARG A 43 10.97 26.90 52.83
C ARG A 43 10.65 25.49 52.37
N TYR A 44 11.62 24.59 52.46
CA TYR A 44 11.38 23.16 52.21
C TYR A 44 10.76 22.49 53.45
N CYS A 45 10.00 21.41 53.23
CA CYS A 45 9.39 20.67 54.34
C CYS A 45 10.48 20.11 55.26
N GLY A 46 10.30 20.22 56.58
CA GLY A 46 11.32 19.83 57.57
C GLY A 46 12.41 20.88 57.87
N GLN A 47 12.61 21.90 57.03
CA GLN A 47 13.64 22.92 57.25
C GLN A 47 13.24 23.90 58.38
N GLN A 48 14.15 24.29 59.28
CA GLN A 48 13.91 25.42 60.21
C GLN A 48 14.31 26.75 59.56
N GLY A 49 13.46 27.78 59.73
CA GLY A 49 13.65 29.10 59.14
C GLY A 49 13.16 29.24 57.69
N TRP A 50 13.22 30.47 57.18
CA TRP A 50 12.93 30.80 55.78
C TRP A 50 14.23 30.99 55.01
N SER A 51 14.35 30.33 53.85
CA SER A 51 15.37 30.64 52.86
C SER A 51 14.87 31.74 51.92
N TYR A 52 15.75 32.37 51.16
CA TYR A 52 15.34 33.33 50.12
C TYR A 52 16.03 33.08 48.79
N GLY A 53 15.35 33.47 47.72
CA GLY A 53 15.87 33.46 46.35
C GLY A 53 15.56 34.77 45.64
N PHE A 54 16.03 34.88 44.40
CA PHE A 54 15.67 35.96 43.50
C PHE A 54 15.00 35.39 42.25
N THR A 55 13.94 36.05 41.79
CA THR A 55 13.28 35.77 40.51
C THR A 55 13.13 37.07 39.71
N LYS A 56 12.72 36.99 38.44
CA LYS A 56 12.42 38.18 37.64
C LYS A 56 11.28 38.96 38.30
N SER A 57 11.41 40.28 38.41
CA SER A 57 10.31 41.12 38.90
C SER A 57 9.16 41.17 37.88
N THR A 58 7.93 41.43 38.36
CA THR A 58 6.77 41.65 37.47
C THR A 58 7.02 42.79 36.49
N PHE A 59 7.73 43.85 36.92
CA PHE A 59 8.17 44.94 36.05
C PHE A 59 9.02 44.44 34.89
N TYR A 60 10.03 43.61 35.16
CA TYR A 60 10.90 43.06 34.12
C TYR A 60 10.17 42.08 33.18
N ILE A 61 9.28 41.23 33.73
CA ILE A 61 8.42 40.37 32.91
C ILE A 61 7.54 41.22 31.98
N MET A 62 6.93 42.29 32.49
CA MET A 62 6.13 43.22 31.67
C MET A 62 6.96 43.96 30.61
N LEU A 63 8.24 44.28 30.86
CA LEU A 63 9.11 44.86 29.85
C LEU A 63 9.46 43.85 28.73
N LEU A 64 9.65 42.58 29.07
CA LEU A 64 10.01 41.54 28.09
C LEU A 64 8.82 41.05 27.25
N GLU A 65 7.64 40.92 27.86
CA GLU A 65 6.50 40.23 27.22
C GLU A 65 5.51 41.14 26.50
N ASN A 66 5.52 42.46 26.74
CA ASN A 66 4.59 43.36 26.08
C ASN A 66 5.17 43.95 24.78
N ALA A 67 4.29 44.21 23.82
CA ALA A 67 4.65 44.92 22.58
C ALA A 67 4.69 46.43 22.82
N TRP A 68 5.84 46.96 23.25
CA TRP A 68 6.02 48.38 23.55
C TRP A 68 7.23 49.03 22.87
N ILE A 69 8.11 48.26 22.22
CA ILE A 69 9.31 48.81 21.56
C ILE A 69 8.93 49.43 20.22
N PRO A 70 9.25 50.71 19.96
CA PRO A 70 8.95 51.38 18.69
C PRO A 70 9.89 50.92 17.57
N THR A 71 9.30 50.38 16.51
CA THR A 71 10.01 49.86 15.34
C THR A 71 9.56 50.53 14.05
N THR A 72 10.26 50.28 12.95
CA THR A 72 9.82 50.67 11.59
C THR A 72 8.39 50.20 11.30
N LYS A 73 7.99 49.04 11.83
CA LYS A 73 6.69 48.37 11.59
C LYS A 73 5.65 48.51 12.71
N GLY A 74 5.86 49.35 13.72
CA GLY A 74 4.86 49.59 14.79
C GLY A 74 5.44 49.42 16.19
N LEU A 75 4.70 48.74 17.08
CA LEU A 75 5.16 48.35 18.42
C LEU A 75 5.34 46.83 18.48
N HIS A 76 6.47 46.35 18.99
CA HIS A 76 6.81 44.92 19.05
C HIS A 76 7.39 44.53 20.43
N LYS A 77 7.41 43.23 20.74
CA LYS A 77 8.12 42.72 21.93
C LYS A 77 9.63 42.89 21.75
N PRO A 78 10.42 43.22 22.78
CA PRO A 78 11.86 43.44 22.61
C PRO A 78 12.63 42.29 21.95
N SER A 79 12.29 41.04 22.25
CA SER A 79 12.92 39.84 21.66
C SER A 79 12.66 39.65 20.16
N GLU A 80 11.73 40.42 19.59
CA GLU A 80 11.34 40.40 18.17
C GLU A 80 11.91 41.59 17.39
N VAL A 81 12.60 42.51 18.08
CA VAL A 81 13.19 43.72 17.49
C VAL A 81 14.67 43.50 17.21
N PHE A 82 15.13 44.06 16.10
CA PHE A 82 16.55 44.12 15.72
C PHE A 82 17.07 45.55 15.82
N LEU A 83 18.33 45.72 16.21
CA LEU A 83 19.00 47.02 16.07
C LEU A 83 19.11 47.39 14.58
N ASP A 84 18.99 48.67 14.26
CA ASP A 84 19.16 49.17 12.89
C ASP A 84 20.66 49.26 12.55
N LYS A 85 21.22 48.12 12.13
CA LYS A 85 22.63 47.96 11.72
C LYS A 85 22.71 47.51 10.25
N PRO A 86 23.71 47.97 9.48
CA PRO A 86 23.89 47.57 8.08
C PRO A 86 24.04 46.06 7.92
N GLU A 87 24.85 45.42 8.77
CA GLU A 87 25.08 43.96 8.81
C GLU A 87 23.78 43.13 8.95
N ILE A 88 22.76 43.69 9.63
CA ILE A 88 21.48 43.01 9.84
C ILE A 88 20.56 43.26 8.64
N ARG A 89 20.55 44.48 8.09
CA ARG A 89 19.82 44.83 6.87
C ARG A 89 20.31 44.07 5.64
N GLU A 90 21.61 43.85 5.53
CA GLU A 90 22.22 43.08 4.44
C GLU A 90 21.65 41.65 4.38
N LEU A 91 21.55 40.97 5.53
CA LEU A 91 21.06 39.59 5.59
C LEU A 91 19.53 39.47 5.69
N LEU A 92 18.82 40.38 6.36
CA LEU A 92 17.37 40.24 6.65
C LEU A 92 16.46 41.17 5.82
N GLY A 93 17.05 42.10 5.05
CA GLY A 93 16.32 43.14 4.31
C GLY A 93 15.38 43.96 5.21
N ASP A 94 14.37 44.60 4.62
CA ASP A 94 13.35 45.36 5.37
C ASP A 94 12.22 44.46 5.93
N THR A 95 12.43 43.15 6.07
CA THR A 95 11.36 42.22 6.48
C THR A 95 11.18 42.13 8.00
N VAL A 96 12.25 42.29 8.77
CA VAL A 96 12.18 42.32 10.25
C VAL A 96 11.86 43.71 10.81
N SER A 97 11.48 43.74 12.08
CA SER A 97 11.13 44.97 12.80
C SER A 97 12.39 45.64 13.38
N TYR A 98 12.92 46.63 12.68
CA TYR A 98 14.08 47.42 13.14
C TYR A 98 13.68 48.48 14.16
N LEU A 99 14.52 48.67 15.17
CA LEU A 99 14.33 49.68 16.20
C LEU A 99 14.33 51.10 15.60
N ALA A 100 13.24 51.85 15.79
CA ALA A 100 13.07 53.19 15.20
C ALA A 100 13.68 54.33 16.05
N VAL A 101 14.40 53.98 17.11
CA VAL A 101 14.93 54.92 18.10
C VAL A 101 16.35 54.50 18.48
N GLU A 102 17.33 55.39 18.29
CA GLU A 102 18.70 55.16 18.74
C GLU A 102 18.76 55.03 20.27
N ILE A 103 19.37 53.94 20.75
CA ILE A 103 19.67 53.65 22.15
C ILE A 103 21.14 53.21 22.25
N LYS A 104 21.82 53.56 23.34
CA LYS A 104 23.29 53.43 23.47
C LYS A 104 23.73 52.51 24.59
N ASN A 105 22.85 52.15 25.50
CA ASN A 105 23.19 51.39 26.68
C ASN A 105 23.21 49.87 26.41
N GLU A 106 24.40 49.30 26.27
CA GLU A 106 24.56 47.86 25.96
C GLU A 106 24.00 46.94 27.06
N GLU A 107 24.09 47.32 28.34
CA GLU A 107 23.47 46.54 29.44
C GLU A 107 21.96 46.50 29.28
N PHE A 108 21.34 47.62 28.89
CA PHE A 108 19.89 47.73 28.68
C PHE A 108 19.43 46.92 27.46
N ILE A 109 20.10 47.08 26.32
CA ILE A 109 19.85 46.34 25.08
C ILE A 109 19.89 44.83 25.36
N LYS A 110 20.94 44.37 26.08
CA LYS A 110 21.13 42.98 26.46
C LYS A 110 20.09 42.49 27.47
N ALA A 111 19.69 43.32 28.44
CA ALA A 111 18.66 42.98 29.42
C ALA A 111 17.27 42.87 28.79
N LEU A 112 16.93 43.71 27.82
CA LEU A 112 15.70 43.56 27.05
C LEU A 112 15.74 42.37 26.06
N GLY A 113 16.92 41.88 25.70
CA GLY A 113 17.07 40.84 24.69
C GLY A 113 16.80 41.34 23.26
N ILE A 114 17.04 42.63 22.99
CA ILE A 114 16.95 43.18 21.63
C ILE A 114 18.07 42.58 20.78
N ASN A 115 17.74 42.16 19.56
CA ASN A 115 18.68 41.43 18.71
C ASN A 115 19.76 42.37 18.14
N THR A 116 21.00 42.18 18.58
CA THR A 116 22.16 42.98 18.18
C THR A 116 22.93 42.42 16.98
N ARG A 117 22.52 41.22 16.52
CA ARG A 117 23.01 40.42 15.39
C ARG A 117 21.82 39.68 14.74
N PRO A 118 21.93 39.15 13.51
CA PRO A 118 20.91 38.26 12.96
C PRO A 118 20.75 36.99 13.82
N ASN A 119 19.57 36.38 13.80
CA ASN A 119 19.26 35.15 14.53
C ASN A 119 18.44 34.18 13.66
N VAL A 120 18.33 32.92 14.10
CA VAL A 120 17.64 31.86 13.34
C VAL A 120 16.17 32.20 13.07
N ARG A 121 15.42 32.68 14.06
CA ARG A 121 14.00 33.08 13.91
C ARG A 121 13.80 34.20 12.88
N GLY A 122 14.69 35.19 12.86
CA GLY A 122 14.68 36.29 11.89
C GLY A 122 14.96 35.82 10.46
N VAL A 123 15.94 34.93 10.28
CA VAL A 123 16.25 34.32 8.98
C VAL A 123 15.11 33.43 8.49
N LEU A 124 14.48 32.62 9.36
CA LEU A 124 13.32 31.81 8.99
C LEU A 124 12.11 32.67 8.59
N ASN A 125 11.84 33.75 9.32
CA ASN A 125 10.79 34.71 8.94
C ASN A 125 11.12 35.43 7.62
N TYR A 126 12.39 35.76 7.35
CA TYR A 126 12.78 36.35 6.07
C TYR A 126 12.63 35.36 4.91
N LEU A 127 13.03 34.09 5.08
CA LEU A 127 12.80 33.02 4.10
C LEU A 127 11.31 32.88 3.75
N LYS A 128 10.42 32.89 4.75
CA LYS A 128 8.96 32.90 4.52
C LYS A 128 8.52 34.10 3.68
N ALA A 129 8.95 35.31 4.06
CA ALA A 129 8.62 36.53 3.31
C ALA A 129 9.16 36.52 1.86
N LEU A 130 10.34 35.95 1.62
CA LEU A 130 10.90 35.80 0.26
C LEU A 130 10.10 34.82 -0.59
N VAL A 131 9.62 33.72 0.01
CA VAL A 131 8.74 32.73 -0.64
C VAL A 131 7.38 33.37 -0.97
N GLU A 132 6.76 34.09 -0.03
CA GLU A 132 5.52 34.85 -0.24
C GLU A 132 5.63 35.90 -1.35
N GLN A 133 6.79 36.57 -1.45
CA GLN A 133 7.08 37.57 -2.49
C GLN A 133 7.42 36.95 -3.86
N GLY A 134 7.51 35.63 -3.97
CA GLY A 134 7.88 34.95 -5.23
C GLY A 134 9.33 35.23 -5.67
N ASN A 135 10.22 35.57 -4.72
CA ASN A 135 11.61 35.92 -4.98
C ASN A 135 12.42 34.74 -5.57
N THR A 136 13.18 34.99 -6.63
CA THR A 136 13.97 33.98 -7.36
C THR A 136 15.49 34.13 -7.23
N ASP A 137 15.95 34.96 -6.29
CA ASP A 137 17.37 35.24 -6.08
C ASP A 137 18.06 34.08 -5.35
N LYS A 138 18.67 33.19 -6.13
CA LYS A 138 19.37 32.00 -5.63
C LYS A 138 20.49 32.36 -4.65
N GLU A 139 21.18 33.48 -4.85
CA GLU A 139 22.34 33.87 -4.05
C GLU A 139 21.89 34.27 -2.64
N LYS A 140 20.82 35.05 -2.52
CA LYS A 140 20.16 35.35 -1.23
C LYS A 140 19.72 34.08 -0.50
N PHE A 141 19.02 33.15 -1.17
CA PHE A 141 18.62 31.88 -0.54
C PHE A 141 19.85 31.08 -0.06
N GLU A 142 20.92 31.01 -0.86
CA GLU A 142 22.15 30.29 -0.51
C GLU A 142 22.87 30.92 0.70
N GLU A 143 22.84 32.25 0.85
CA GLU A 143 23.37 32.96 2.03
C GLU A 143 22.55 32.69 3.29
N LEU A 144 21.23 32.71 3.20
CA LEU A 144 20.33 32.39 4.32
C LEU A 144 20.51 30.93 4.77
N TYR A 145 20.66 29.98 3.83
CA TYR A 145 20.99 28.60 4.18
C TYR A 145 22.39 28.44 4.80
N LYS A 146 23.40 29.19 4.35
CA LYS A 146 24.74 29.21 5.00
C LYS A 146 24.67 29.74 6.43
N PHE A 147 23.86 30.77 6.68
CA PHE A 147 23.63 31.28 8.03
C PHE A 147 22.95 30.22 8.90
N LEU A 148 21.87 29.61 8.42
CA LEU A 148 21.16 28.54 9.13
C LEU A 148 22.03 27.32 9.38
N ASP A 149 22.91 26.94 8.45
CA ASP A 149 23.89 25.87 8.66
C ASP A 149 24.84 26.22 9.82
N LYS A 150 25.41 27.43 9.81
CA LYS A 150 26.35 27.88 10.86
C LYS A 150 25.70 27.99 12.25
N HIS A 151 24.44 28.40 12.31
CA HIS A 151 23.71 28.65 13.57
C HIS A 151 22.65 27.57 13.89
N PHE A 152 22.70 26.42 13.23
CA PHE A 152 21.68 25.36 13.33
C PHE A 152 21.42 24.92 14.78
N GLU A 153 22.49 24.71 15.56
CA GLU A 153 22.41 24.26 16.95
C GLU A 153 21.77 25.30 17.90
N GLU A 154 21.62 26.57 17.48
CA GLU A 154 20.92 27.59 18.28
C GLU A 154 19.39 27.34 18.33
N ASP A 155 18.79 26.74 17.30
CA ASP A 155 17.36 26.43 17.24
C ASP A 155 17.03 25.28 16.25
N ALA A 156 17.69 24.13 16.45
CA ALA A 156 17.64 22.99 15.52
C ALA A 156 16.23 22.39 15.37
N SER A 157 15.47 22.32 16.46
CA SER A 157 14.11 21.73 16.49
C SER A 157 13.12 22.54 15.67
N ASN A 158 13.09 23.86 15.87
CA ASN A 158 12.25 24.77 15.12
C ASN A 158 12.66 24.84 13.65
N THR A 159 13.98 24.89 13.37
CA THR A 159 14.49 24.90 11.98
C THR A 159 14.03 23.65 11.21
N LYS A 160 14.13 22.46 11.80
CA LYS A 160 13.61 21.22 11.20
C LYS A 160 12.11 21.29 10.95
N LYS A 161 11.33 21.73 11.95
CA LYS A 161 9.88 21.86 11.87
C LYS A 161 9.46 22.80 10.73
N GLU A 162 10.03 24.00 10.69
CA GLU A 162 9.68 25.03 9.73
C GLU A 162 9.96 24.61 8.28
N PHE A 163 11.05 23.89 8.02
CA PHE A 163 11.38 23.32 6.70
C PHE A 163 10.54 22.09 6.32
N ALA A 164 9.92 21.41 7.29
CA ALA A 164 9.04 20.24 7.07
C ALA A 164 7.55 20.61 6.91
N GLU A 165 7.14 21.75 7.46
CA GLU A 165 5.77 22.29 7.37
C GLU A 165 5.62 23.31 6.24
N ASN A 166 6.65 24.10 5.94
CA ASN A 166 6.61 25.15 4.91
C ASN A 166 7.52 24.81 3.73
N SER A 167 7.16 25.30 2.54
CA SER A 167 7.99 25.19 1.33
C SER A 167 9.09 26.26 1.33
N LEU A 168 10.18 26.05 2.07
CA LEU A 168 11.30 27.03 2.22
C LEU A 168 12.52 26.75 1.35
N ILE A 169 12.56 25.60 0.66
CA ILE A 169 13.71 25.20 -0.19
C ILE A 169 13.47 25.70 -1.61
N PHE A 170 14.09 26.83 -1.97
CA PHE A 170 14.07 27.38 -3.32
C PHE A 170 14.88 26.52 -4.28
N VAL A 171 14.36 26.24 -5.46
CA VAL A 171 15.11 25.60 -6.56
C VAL A 171 14.82 26.37 -7.86
N PRO A 172 15.85 26.82 -8.60
CA PRO A 172 15.67 27.57 -9.84
C PRO A 172 15.29 26.66 -11.01
N ASN A 173 14.61 27.25 -12.02
CA ASN A 173 14.27 26.64 -13.31
C ASN A 173 13.33 25.41 -13.25
N VAL A 174 12.44 25.38 -12.27
CA VAL A 174 11.37 24.38 -12.10
C VAL A 174 9.99 25.06 -11.96
N GLU A 175 8.93 24.33 -12.33
CA GLU A 175 7.55 24.85 -12.41
C GLU A 175 7.04 25.33 -11.03
N LYS A 176 7.08 24.44 -10.03
CA LYS A 176 7.02 24.81 -8.61
C LYS A 176 8.44 25.24 -8.19
N ARG A 177 8.58 26.38 -7.52
CA ARG A 177 9.91 26.98 -7.21
C ARG A 177 10.40 26.74 -5.78
N TYR A 178 9.49 26.40 -4.87
CA TYR A 178 9.79 26.21 -3.47
C TYR A 178 9.24 24.88 -2.98
N TYR A 179 9.99 24.19 -2.13
CA TYR A 179 9.69 22.83 -1.69
C TYR A 179 9.90 22.66 -0.19
N SER A 180 9.17 21.73 0.40
CA SER A 180 9.41 21.24 1.76
C SER A 180 10.48 20.13 1.76
N THR A 181 11.01 19.76 2.92
CA THR A 181 11.97 18.64 3.06
C THR A 181 11.42 17.30 2.59
N LYS A 182 10.10 17.12 2.50
CA LYS A 182 9.41 15.90 2.07
C LYS A 182 9.37 15.71 0.54
N GLU A 183 9.66 16.77 -0.22
CA GLU A 183 9.51 16.80 -1.68
C GLU A 183 10.86 16.76 -2.42
N VAL A 184 11.96 16.83 -1.67
CA VAL A 184 13.33 16.95 -2.17
C VAL A 184 14.16 15.73 -1.79
N ILE A 185 15.12 15.39 -2.64
CA ILE A 185 16.12 14.35 -2.43
C ILE A 185 17.48 14.98 -2.73
N TRP A 186 18.56 14.51 -2.09
CA TRP A 186 19.88 15.05 -2.40
C TRP A 186 20.33 14.69 -3.82
N LYS A 187 20.55 13.40 -4.10
CA LYS A 187 21.11 12.93 -5.37
C LYS A 187 20.12 13.05 -6.52
N ASP A 188 20.67 13.27 -7.71
CA ASP A 188 19.91 13.17 -8.95
C ASP A 188 19.47 11.72 -9.20
N VAL A 189 18.18 11.47 -8.98
CA VAL A 189 17.49 10.22 -9.32
C VAL A 189 16.33 10.49 -10.29
N SER A 190 16.51 11.47 -11.19
CA SER A 190 15.57 11.77 -12.28
C SER A 190 15.30 10.55 -13.19
N ASN A 191 16.25 9.63 -13.29
CA ASN A 191 16.08 8.33 -13.95
C ASN A 191 15.09 7.37 -13.23
N ILE A 192 14.71 7.67 -11.98
CA ILE A 192 13.76 6.88 -11.18
C ILE A 192 12.44 7.65 -11.04
N PHE A 193 12.47 8.86 -10.48
CA PHE A 193 11.26 9.65 -10.13
C PHE A 193 10.92 10.75 -11.14
N GLY A 194 11.72 10.97 -12.19
CA GLY A 194 11.45 11.98 -13.22
C GLY A 194 11.28 13.38 -12.62
N LYS A 195 10.13 14.01 -12.90
CA LYS A 195 9.73 15.31 -12.35
C LYS A 195 8.97 15.25 -11.00
N ASN A 196 8.67 14.05 -10.47
CA ASN A 196 7.85 13.89 -9.25
C ASN A 196 8.60 14.15 -7.94
N ARG A 197 9.92 14.39 -8.01
CA ARG A 197 10.80 14.82 -6.91
C ARG A 197 11.85 15.80 -7.45
N VAL A 198 12.46 16.58 -6.56
CA VAL A 198 13.50 17.57 -6.92
C VAL A 198 14.83 17.23 -6.27
N TYR A 199 15.93 17.44 -7.02
CA TYR A 199 17.26 16.94 -6.70
C TYR A 199 18.22 18.07 -6.35
N LEU A 200 18.69 18.16 -5.10
CA LEU A 200 19.41 19.33 -4.59
C LEU A 200 20.90 19.38 -4.95
N GLU A 201 21.53 18.24 -5.22
CA GLU A 201 22.99 18.11 -5.41
C GLU A 201 23.55 19.03 -6.50
N LYS A 202 22.82 19.20 -7.61
CA LYS A 202 23.21 20.09 -8.72
C LYS A 202 23.05 21.58 -8.39
N HIS A 203 22.12 21.94 -7.51
CA HIS A 203 21.80 23.33 -7.21
C HIS A 203 22.62 23.88 -6.03
N TYR A 204 22.86 23.07 -5.00
CA TYR A 204 23.49 23.50 -3.74
C TYR A 204 24.63 22.59 -3.26
N PRO A 205 25.60 22.20 -4.11
CA PRO A 205 26.59 21.15 -3.79
C PRO A 205 27.40 21.42 -2.51
N LYS A 206 27.61 22.69 -2.14
CA LYS A 206 28.32 23.11 -0.92
C LYS A 206 27.51 22.96 0.38
N LEU A 207 26.20 22.76 0.31
CA LEU A 207 25.27 22.70 1.44
C LEU A 207 24.81 21.26 1.77
N LYS A 208 25.52 20.23 1.30
CA LYS A 208 25.17 18.81 1.57
C LYS A 208 24.95 18.55 3.06
N LYS A 209 25.86 19.02 3.91
CA LYS A 209 25.79 18.86 5.36
C LYS A 209 24.52 19.49 5.97
N PHE A 210 24.14 20.67 5.49
CA PHE A 210 22.92 21.33 5.95
C PHE A 210 21.66 20.55 5.56
N PHE A 211 21.52 20.19 4.28
CA PHE A 211 20.32 19.52 3.78
C PHE A 211 20.21 18.06 4.26
N VAL A 212 21.29 17.27 4.16
CA VAL A 212 21.27 15.84 4.49
C VAL A 212 21.45 15.59 5.98
N GLU A 213 22.56 16.04 6.59
CA GLU A 213 22.88 15.70 7.99
C GLU A 213 22.02 16.47 9.00
N LYS A 214 21.77 17.77 8.75
CA LYS A 214 21.05 18.64 9.69
C LYS A 214 19.54 18.66 9.48
N LEU A 215 19.06 18.94 8.27
CA LEU A 215 17.62 18.94 7.97
C LEU A 215 17.03 17.52 7.80
N GLY A 216 17.86 16.50 7.58
CA GLY A 216 17.42 15.10 7.48
C GLY A 216 16.84 14.71 6.12
N ILE A 217 17.20 15.41 5.03
CA ILE A 217 16.77 15.06 3.67
C ILE A 217 17.50 13.78 3.21
N SER A 218 16.74 12.83 2.69
CA SER A 218 17.24 11.56 2.14
C SER A 218 18.38 11.79 1.13
N GLU A 219 19.57 11.21 1.37
CA GLU A 219 20.67 11.29 0.39
C GLU A 219 20.32 10.51 -0.88
N LYS A 220 19.70 9.34 -0.70
CA LYS A 220 19.17 8.44 -1.73
C LYS A 220 17.74 8.07 -1.35
N PRO A 221 16.87 7.72 -2.32
CA PRO A 221 15.55 7.19 -2.03
C PRO A 221 15.58 5.99 -1.09
N ILE A 222 14.81 6.05 0.00
CA ILE A 222 14.45 4.89 0.83
C ILE A 222 13.12 4.29 0.32
N PRO A 223 12.75 3.03 0.64
CA PRO A 223 11.53 2.40 0.13
C PRO A 223 10.25 3.23 0.33
N LYS A 224 10.16 3.92 1.47
CA LYS A 224 9.07 4.87 1.76
C LYS A 224 8.96 6.03 0.77
N ASP A 225 10.09 6.55 0.26
CA ASP A 225 10.08 7.62 -0.75
C ASP A 225 9.39 7.16 -2.04
N TYR A 226 9.57 5.89 -2.45
CA TYR A 226 8.89 5.31 -3.60
C TYR A 226 7.38 5.18 -3.36
N ALA A 227 6.98 4.75 -2.16
CA ALA A 227 5.58 4.67 -1.75
C ALA A 227 4.89 6.06 -1.74
N ASP A 228 5.57 7.07 -1.20
CA ASP A 228 5.08 8.45 -1.16
C ASP A 228 5.00 9.08 -2.57
N VAL A 229 5.92 8.73 -3.50
CA VAL A 229 5.81 9.12 -4.93
C VAL A 229 4.60 8.44 -5.58
N LEU A 230 4.36 7.14 -5.32
CA LEU A 230 3.20 6.45 -5.88
C LEU A 230 1.88 7.06 -5.39
N CYS A 231 1.79 7.41 -4.10
CA CYS A 231 0.65 8.16 -3.57
C CYS A 231 0.49 9.51 -4.31
N SER A 232 1.58 10.27 -4.45
CA SER A 232 1.56 11.56 -5.17
C SER A 232 1.12 11.44 -6.64
N ILE A 233 1.44 10.32 -7.31
CA ILE A 233 1.00 10.04 -8.68
C ILE A 233 -0.48 9.63 -8.71
N SER A 234 -0.94 8.85 -7.71
CA SER A 234 -2.35 8.41 -7.64
C SER A 234 -3.36 9.54 -7.40
N GLU A 235 -2.91 10.66 -6.81
CA GLU A 235 -3.71 11.86 -6.57
C GLU A 235 -3.83 12.80 -7.79
N LYS A 236 -3.11 12.51 -8.89
CA LYS A 236 -3.18 13.32 -10.12
C LYS A 236 -4.49 13.08 -10.88
N SER A 237 -5.03 14.13 -11.48
CA SER A 237 -6.22 14.04 -12.36
C SER A 237 -5.96 13.30 -13.67
N GLU A 238 -4.73 13.38 -14.20
CA GLU A 238 -4.31 12.74 -15.45
C GLU A 238 -2.92 12.10 -15.29
N ILE A 239 -2.73 10.93 -15.89
CA ILE A 239 -1.51 10.13 -15.75
C ILE A 239 -0.74 10.13 -17.07
N SER A 240 0.50 10.65 -17.05
CA SER A 240 1.33 10.70 -18.25
C SER A 240 2.00 9.35 -18.56
N ASN A 241 2.44 9.18 -19.80
CA ASN A 241 3.27 8.03 -20.19
C ASN A 241 4.61 7.96 -19.44
N GLU A 242 5.10 9.07 -18.86
CA GLU A 242 6.30 9.04 -18.01
C GLU A 242 5.95 8.58 -16.59
N ASP A 243 4.81 9.02 -16.04
CA ASP A 243 4.30 8.50 -14.76
C ASP A 243 4.09 6.98 -14.82
N LYS A 244 3.54 6.46 -15.93
CA LYS A 244 3.41 5.00 -16.17
C LYS A 244 4.76 4.26 -16.06
N LYS A 245 5.86 4.82 -16.58
CA LYS A 245 7.21 4.22 -16.42
C LYS A 245 7.71 4.30 -14.97
N ILE A 246 7.43 5.42 -14.29
CA ILE A 246 7.83 5.64 -12.90
C ILE A 246 7.10 4.66 -11.97
N ILE A 247 5.80 4.41 -12.19
CA ILE A 247 5.00 3.42 -11.45
C ILE A 247 5.64 2.02 -11.55
N VAL A 248 6.02 1.57 -12.75
CA VAL A 248 6.66 0.26 -12.95
C VAL A 248 8.00 0.17 -12.20
N ARG A 249 8.83 1.23 -12.26
CA ARG A 249 10.08 1.30 -11.49
C ARG A 249 9.85 1.25 -9.98
N ILE A 250 8.78 1.90 -9.49
CA ILE A 250 8.37 1.84 -8.08
C ILE A 250 7.97 0.42 -7.70
N TYR A 251 7.12 -0.25 -8.49
CA TYR A 251 6.76 -1.65 -8.23
C TYR A 251 7.99 -2.58 -8.21
N GLU A 252 8.96 -2.38 -9.11
CA GLU A 252 10.21 -3.14 -9.13
C GLU A 252 11.09 -2.91 -7.90
N GLU A 253 11.27 -1.66 -7.45
CA GLU A 253 12.07 -1.37 -6.25
C GLU A 253 11.35 -1.79 -4.96
N LEU A 254 10.04 -1.61 -4.83
CA LEU A 254 9.27 -2.15 -3.70
C LEU A 254 9.35 -3.69 -3.69
N ASN A 255 9.21 -4.35 -4.84
CA ASN A 255 9.38 -5.81 -4.95
C ASN A 255 10.78 -6.30 -4.53
N ARG A 256 11.85 -5.57 -4.88
CA ARG A 256 13.21 -5.90 -4.42
C ARG A 256 13.30 -5.81 -2.90
N ASN A 257 12.67 -4.81 -2.31
CA ASN A 257 12.61 -4.56 -0.87
C ASN A 257 11.65 -5.50 -0.10
N LEU A 258 10.93 -6.38 -0.82
CA LEU A 258 10.04 -7.41 -0.29
C LEU A 258 10.56 -8.84 -0.49
N ASN A 259 11.73 -9.01 -1.13
CA ASN A 259 12.25 -10.35 -1.43
C ASN A 259 12.89 -10.99 -0.17
N PRO A 260 12.30 -12.07 0.40
CA PRO A 260 12.81 -12.72 1.61
C PRO A 260 14.16 -13.42 1.38
N ASP A 261 14.49 -13.79 0.13
CA ASP A 261 15.76 -14.44 -0.21
C ASP A 261 16.95 -13.46 -0.13
N LYS A 262 16.68 -12.15 -0.04
CA LYS A 262 17.69 -11.08 -0.08
C LYS A 262 17.64 -10.15 1.13
N ILE A 263 16.53 -10.11 1.85
CA ILE A 263 16.27 -9.11 2.89
C ILE A 263 15.62 -9.78 4.10
N GLU A 264 16.32 -9.72 5.23
CA GLU A 264 15.93 -10.29 6.52
C GLU A 264 14.70 -9.58 7.13
N ASN A 265 14.58 -8.27 6.90
CA ASN A 265 13.46 -7.45 7.34
C ASN A 265 12.78 -6.77 6.14
N PRO A 266 11.81 -7.47 5.48
CA PRO A 266 11.04 -6.91 4.37
C PRO A 266 10.25 -5.67 4.80
N ILE A 267 10.06 -4.74 3.86
CA ILE A 267 9.33 -3.48 4.10
C ILE A 267 7.86 -3.69 4.49
N SER A 268 7.30 -4.89 4.26
CA SER A 268 5.96 -5.26 4.72
C SER A 268 5.81 -5.35 6.25
N LYS A 269 6.93 -5.33 6.99
CA LYS A 269 6.95 -5.23 8.46
C LYS A 269 7.00 -3.78 8.96
N GLU A 270 7.20 -2.78 8.10
CA GLU A 270 7.28 -1.37 8.53
C GLU A 270 5.89 -0.77 8.78
N ASP A 271 5.76 0.08 9.80
CA ASP A 271 4.48 0.62 10.30
C ASP A 271 3.62 1.28 9.22
N TRP A 272 4.25 1.91 8.21
CA TRP A 272 3.55 2.61 7.13
C TRP A 272 3.01 1.70 6.03
N TRP A 273 3.47 0.44 5.94
CA TRP A 273 3.13 -0.45 4.81
C TRP A 273 1.62 -0.76 4.74
N ASN A 274 1.02 -1.08 5.88
CA ASN A 274 -0.39 -1.45 5.95
C ASN A 274 -1.33 -0.29 5.58
N ASP A 275 -0.94 0.94 5.89
CA ASP A 275 -1.72 2.13 5.52
C ASP A 275 -1.47 2.55 4.08
N PHE A 276 -0.27 2.27 3.54
CA PHE A 276 0.04 2.44 2.12
C PHE A 276 -0.77 1.50 1.23
N THR A 277 -0.86 0.20 1.55
CA THR A 277 -1.56 -0.79 0.70
C THR A 277 -3.08 -0.61 0.64
N LYS A 278 -3.68 0.07 1.62
CA LYS A 278 -5.12 0.41 1.65
C LYS A 278 -5.49 1.60 0.78
N LYS A 279 -4.53 2.46 0.41
CA LYS A 279 -4.74 3.63 -0.45
C LYS A 279 -5.03 3.21 -1.89
N PRO A 280 -5.64 4.09 -2.71
CA PRO A 280 -5.84 3.81 -4.11
C PRO A 280 -4.53 3.96 -4.88
N ILE A 281 -3.62 2.98 -4.76
CA ILE A 281 -2.26 3.03 -5.34
C ILE A 281 -2.08 2.11 -6.55
N PHE A 282 -3.07 1.28 -6.88
CA PHE A 282 -2.98 0.32 -7.97
C PHE A 282 -3.57 0.93 -9.25
N LEU A 283 -2.71 1.34 -10.18
CA LEU A 283 -3.14 1.75 -11.51
C LEU A 283 -3.75 0.55 -12.24
N THR A 284 -4.98 0.67 -12.72
CA THR A 284 -5.71 -0.39 -13.42
C THR A 284 -5.73 -0.20 -14.94
N ASN A 285 -6.10 -1.26 -15.67
CA ASN A 285 -6.35 -1.27 -17.12
C ASN A 285 -7.40 -0.25 -17.60
N LYS A 286 -8.12 0.40 -16.67
CA LYS A 286 -9.08 1.48 -16.91
C LYS A 286 -8.47 2.89 -16.79
N ASP A 287 -7.14 2.98 -16.73
CA ASP A 287 -6.37 4.21 -16.46
C ASP A 287 -6.80 4.93 -15.16
N LYS A 288 -7.20 4.15 -14.15
CA LYS A 288 -7.65 4.64 -12.84
C LYS A 288 -6.95 3.93 -11.70
N PHE A 289 -6.69 4.68 -10.64
CA PHE A 289 -6.11 4.19 -9.40
C PHE A 289 -7.18 3.63 -8.46
N TRP A 290 -6.99 2.38 -8.05
CA TRP A 290 -7.92 1.63 -7.18
C TRP A 290 -7.21 1.20 -5.89
N SER A 291 -7.97 1.05 -4.80
CA SER A 291 -7.53 0.35 -3.59
C SER A 291 -7.79 -1.15 -3.78
N ASN A 292 -6.97 -2.04 -3.22
CA ASN A 292 -7.24 -3.47 -3.30
C ASN A 292 -8.25 -3.90 -2.22
N ASN A 293 -9.52 -4.05 -2.61
CA ASN A 293 -10.59 -4.60 -1.77
C ASN A 293 -10.98 -6.03 -2.20
N GLY A 294 -10.06 -6.76 -2.87
CA GLY A 294 -10.35 -8.04 -3.52
C GLY A 294 -10.86 -7.91 -4.96
N ASP A 295 -10.99 -6.69 -5.46
CA ASP A 295 -11.49 -6.26 -6.78
C ASP A 295 -10.40 -5.99 -7.82
N VAL A 296 -9.12 -6.00 -7.42
CA VAL A 296 -7.96 -5.84 -8.30
C VAL A 296 -7.25 -7.17 -8.53
N PHE A 297 -7.05 -7.54 -9.80
CA PHE A 297 -6.44 -8.82 -10.21
C PHE A 297 -5.23 -8.62 -11.14
N ILE A 298 -4.34 -9.61 -11.19
CA ILE A 298 -3.30 -9.73 -12.21
C ILE A 298 -3.88 -10.43 -13.44
N ASN A 299 -3.71 -9.83 -14.62
CA ASN A 299 -3.93 -10.53 -15.88
C ASN A 299 -2.73 -11.46 -16.15
N ASP A 300 -2.90 -12.73 -15.79
CA ASP A 300 -2.03 -13.85 -16.17
C ASP A 300 -2.60 -14.62 -17.37
N ASN A 301 -3.92 -14.78 -17.44
CA ASN A 301 -4.59 -15.51 -18.52
C ASN A 301 -5.46 -14.59 -19.41
N ASN A 302 -5.02 -14.40 -20.67
CA ASN A 302 -5.67 -13.49 -21.60
C ASN A 302 -7.06 -13.94 -22.07
N GLU A 303 -7.35 -15.25 -22.12
CA GLU A 303 -8.68 -15.77 -22.49
C GLU A 303 -9.73 -15.38 -21.44
N LEU A 304 -9.34 -15.42 -20.16
CA LEU A 304 -10.18 -15.00 -19.04
C LEU A 304 -10.29 -13.48 -18.97
N TYR A 305 -9.18 -12.74 -19.18
CA TYR A 305 -9.19 -11.27 -19.17
C TYR A 305 -10.21 -10.68 -20.15
N GLU A 306 -10.28 -11.21 -21.37
CA GLU A 306 -11.23 -10.74 -22.40
C GLU A 306 -12.72 -10.86 -21.99
N LEU A 307 -13.07 -11.82 -21.12
CA LEU A 307 -14.44 -11.96 -20.60
C LEU A 307 -14.82 -10.88 -19.58
N PHE A 308 -13.83 -10.41 -18.79
CA PHE A 308 -14.04 -9.59 -17.60
C PHE A 308 -13.57 -8.13 -17.74
N LYS A 309 -12.71 -7.79 -18.71
CA LYS A 309 -12.12 -6.43 -18.87
C LYS A 309 -13.14 -5.28 -18.89
N GLU A 310 -14.33 -5.51 -19.44
CA GLU A 310 -15.42 -4.53 -19.54
C GLU A 310 -16.30 -4.41 -18.27
N LYS A 311 -16.14 -5.30 -17.27
CA LYS A 311 -16.92 -5.24 -16.02
C LYS A 311 -16.48 -4.01 -15.22
N LYS A 312 -17.43 -3.21 -14.74
CA LYS A 312 -17.12 -1.97 -14.02
C LYS A 312 -16.48 -2.24 -12.65
N ASP A 313 -16.83 -3.36 -12.04
CA ASP A 313 -16.59 -3.70 -10.63
C ASP A 313 -15.30 -4.54 -10.41
N ILE A 314 -14.56 -4.87 -11.47
CA ILE A 314 -13.27 -5.57 -11.43
C ILE A 314 -12.21 -4.72 -12.12
N GLY A 315 -11.04 -4.54 -11.51
CA GLY A 315 -9.88 -3.90 -12.11
C GLY A 315 -8.76 -4.90 -12.39
N PHE A 316 -8.01 -4.71 -13.47
CA PHE A 316 -6.78 -5.46 -13.72
C PHE A 316 -5.59 -4.55 -13.49
N LEU A 317 -4.58 -4.97 -12.72
CA LEU A 317 -3.37 -4.19 -12.49
C LEU A 317 -2.71 -3.88 -13.84
N TRP A 318 -2.51 -2.60 -14.13
CA TRP A 318 -1.88 -2.17 -15.37
C TRP A 318 -0.38 -2.47 -15.32
N LEU A 319 0.10 -3.16 -16.35
CA LEU A 319 1.50 -3.44 -16.62
C LEU A 319 1.78 -3.15 -18.11
N PRO A 320 3.02 -2.79 -18.50
CA PRO A 320 3.36 -2.59 -19.91
C PRO A 320 3.19 -3.86 -20.76
N ASP A 321 2.95 -3.70 -22.06
CA ASP A 321 2.84 -4.83 -22.99
C ASP A 321 4.10 -5.71 -22.94
N GLY A 322 3.91 -7.03 -22.82
CA GLY A 322 5.00 -8.00 -22.67
C GLY A 322 5.71 -8.00 -21.30
N TYR A 323 5.20 -7.25 -20.31
CA TYR A 323 5.75 -7.26 -18.96
C TYR A 323 5.22 -8.45 -18.14
N HIS A 324 6.09 -9.42 -17.86
CA HIS A 324 5.73 -10.61 -17.08
C HIS A 324 5.52 -10.27 -15.57
N PRO A 325 4.36 -10.60 -14.96
CA PRO A 325 4.05 -10.28 -13.56
C PRO A 325 5.08 -10.77 -12.54
N ASP A 326 5.74 -11.90 -12.80
CA ASP A 326 6.77 -12.47 -11.91
C ASP A 326 7.90 -11.52 -11.53
N LYS A 327 8.19 -10.52 -12.37
CA LYS A 327 9.18 -9.47 -12.06
C LYS A 327 8.85 -8.70 -10.78
N ILE A 328 7.57 -8.64 -10.42
CA ILE A 328 7.03 -7.97 -9.22
C ILE A 328 6.24 -8.91 -8.29
N LYS A 329 6.47 -10.23 -8.35
CA LYS A 329 5.71 -11.24 -7.58
C LYS A 329 5.66 -11.03 -6.07
N PHE A 330 6.72 -10.53 -5.44
CA PHE A 330 6.75 -10.27 -4.01
C PHE A 330 5.89 -9.03 -3.67
N PHE A 331 5.89 -8.01 -4.53
CA PHE A 331 4.97 -6.88 -4.40
C PHE A 331 3.50 -7.31 -4.58
N ILE A 332 3.19 -8.08 -5.63
CA ILE A 332 1.85 -8.64 -5.87
C ILE A 332 1.35 -9.39 -4.62
N LYS A 333 2.17 -10.32 -4.10
CA LYS A 333 1.84 -11.13 -2.92
C LYS A 333 1.69 -10.28 -1.65
N SER A 334 2.60 -9.34 -1.38
CA SER A 334 2.57 -8.51 -0.16
C SER A 334 1.48 -7.43 -0.17
N CYS A 335 0.96 -7.08 -1.35
CA CYS A 335 -0.22 -6.24 -1.52
C CYS A 335 -1.54 -7.02 -1.57
N GLY A 336 -1.50 -8.36 -1.47
CA GLY A 336 -2.68 -9.22 -1.52
C GLY A 336 -3.41 -9.22 -2.87
N ILE A 337 -2.73 -8.87 -3.97
CA ILE A 337 -3.33 -8.85 -5.30
C ILE A 337 -3.38 -10.29 -5.83
N ARG A 338 -4.53 -10.68 -6.36
CA ARG A 338 -4.82 -12.07 -6.75
C ARG A 338 -4.60 -12.29 -8.24
N TYR A 339 -4.16 -13.50 -8.62
CA TYR A 339 -4.07 -13.91 -10.03
C TYR A 339 -5.46 -14.25 -10.57
N LEU A 340 -5.75 -13.88 -11.83
CA LEU A 340 -7.06 -14.11 -12.43
C LEU A 340 -7.32 -15.61 -12.62
N SER A 341 -6.36 -16.37 -13.15
CA SER A 341 -6.52 -17.82 -13.37
C SER A 341 -6.82 -18.61 -12.08
N GLU A 342 -6.26 -18.17 -10.94
CA GLU A 342 -6.46 -18.80 -9.64
C GLU A 342 -7.81 -18.47 -8.98
N ASN A 343 -8.54 -17.47 -9.49
CA ASN A 343 -9.75 -16.91 -8.85
C ASN A 343 -11.00 -16.92 -9.74
N VAL A 344 -10.92 -17.55 -10.91
CA VAL A 344 -12.08 -17.85 -11.76
C VAL A 344 -12.53 -19.29 -11.53
N GLU A 345 -13.76 -19.44 -11.08
CA GLU A 345 -14.46 -20.72 -11.03
C GLU A 345 -15.10 -21.00 -12.39
N ILE A 346 -14.97 -22.23 -12.89
CA ILE A 346 -15.35 -22.62 -14.25
C ILE A 346 -16.42 -23.72 -14.16
N GLU A 347 -17.66 -23.35 -14.47
CA GLU A 347 -18.84 -24.23 -14.41
C GLU A 347 -19.40 -24.48 -15.82
N PRO A 348 -19.25 -25.69 -16.38
CA PRO A 348 -19.90 -26.09 -17.64
C PRO A 348 -21.42 -26.20 -17.45
N LEU A 349 -22.17 -25.41 -18.21
CA LEU A 349 -23.64 -25.40 -18.21
C LEU A 349 -24.16 -26.43 -19.22
N VAL A 350 -24.13 -27.70 -18.81
CA VAL A 350 -24.58 -28.84 -19.62
C VAL A 350 -25.86 -29.46 -19.08
N GLU A 351 -26.80 -29.77 -19.96
CA GLU A 351 -28.00 -30.52 -19.60
C GLU A 351 -27.68 -32.02 -19.59
N LYS A 352 -28.02 -32.73 -18.50
CA LYS A 352 -27.68 -34.16 -18.33
C LYS A 352 -28.22 -35.06 -19.44
N THR A 353 -29.30 -34.64 -20.11
CA THR A 353 -29.98 -35.37 -21.20
C THR A 353 -29.27 -35.25 -22.56
N THR A 354 -28.34 -34.30 -22.73
CA THR A 354 -27.59 -34.08 -23.99
C THR A 354 -26.10 -34.40 -23.84
N LEU A 355 -25.75 -35.15 -22.79
CA LEU A 355 -24.38 -35.47 -22.44
C LEU A 355 -24.08 -36.95 -22.74
N SER A 356 -23.15 -37.21 -23.65
CA SER A 356 -22.63 -38.55 -23.94
C SER A 356 -21.15 -38.65 -23.56
N LYS A 357 -20.73 -39.81 -23.04
CA LYS A 357 -19.32 -40.14 -22.81
C LYS A 357 -18.68 -40.57 -24.13
N ASP A 358 -17.51 -40.03 -24.45
CA ASP A 358 -16.74 -40.37 -25.66
C ASP A 358 -15.52 -41.21 -25.25
N ASP A 359 -15.70 -42.53 -25.31
CA ASP A 359 -14.68 -43.51 -24.94
C ASP A 359 -13.46 -43.48 -25.88
N GLU A 360 -13.64 -43.10 -27.15
CA GLU A 360 -12.55 -43.02 -28.13
C GLU A 360 -11.58 -41.89 -27.74
N ARG A 361 -12.12 -40.70 -27.44
CA ARG A 361 -11.33 -39.54 -27.04
C ARG A 361 -10.84 -39.64 -25.59
N THR A 362 -11.60 -40.28 -24.71
CA THR A 362 -11.13 -40.64 -23.36
C THR A 362 -9.93 -41.57 -23.44
N LYS A 363 -9.99 -42.61 -24.27
CA LYS A 363 -8.86 -43.53 -24.49
C LYS A 363 -7.67 -42.82 -25.15
N LEU A 364 -7.89 -41.92 -26.11
CA LEU A 364 -6.83 -41.09 -26.70
C LEU A 364 -6.06 -40.32 -25.63
N ILE A 365 -6.75 -39.66 -24.68
CA ILE A 365 -6.08 -38.98 -23.56
C ILE A 365 -5.23 -39.98 -22.75
N GLN A 366 -5.80 -41.14 -22.39
CA GLN A 366 -5.10 -42.17 -21.63
C GLN A 366 -3.84 -42.70 -22.35
N ASP A 367 -3.91 -42.90 -23.66
CA ASP A 367 -2.79 -43.36 -24.49
C ASP A 367 -1.69 -42.27 -24.63
N VAL A 368 -2.03 -40.98 -24.46
CA VAL A 368 -1.11 -39.83 -24.52
C VAL A 368 -0.43 -39.53 -23.16
N ILE A 369 -1.05 -39.85 -22.03
CA ILE A 369 -0.51 -39.61 -20.68
C ILE A 369 0.96 -40.09 -20.51
N PRO A 370 1.36 -41.33 -20.89
CA PRO A 370 2.73 -41.80 -20.68
C PRO A 370 3.77 -40.92 -21.38
N TYR A 371 3.43 -40.40 -22.55
CA TYR A 371 4.29 -39.52 -23.34
C TYR A 371 4.42 -38.14 -22.67
N VAL A 372 3.32 -37.54 -22.23
CA VAL A 372 3.33 -36.27 -21.48
C VAL A 372 4.17 -36.39 -20.20
N LEU A 373 4.04 -37.49 -19.47
CA LEU A 373 4.81 -37.72 -18.23
C LEU A 373 6.32 -37.84 -18.50
N ARG A 374 6.76 -38.55 -19.56
CA ARG A 374 8.17 -38.59 -19.96
C ARG A 374 8.71 -37.20 -20.32
N TYR A 375 7.93 -36.43 -21.09
CA TYR A 375 8.29 -35.05 -21.47
C TYR A 375 8.45 -34.14 -20.24
N LEU A 376 7.49 -34.16 -19.32
CA LEU A 376 7.53 -33.38 -18.09
C LEU A 376 8.68 -33.82 -17.17
N TYR A 377 8.92 -35.12 -17.02
CA TYR A 377 10.00 -35.64 -16.18
C TYR A 377 11.38 -35.21 -16.67
N ARG A 378 11.63 -35.23 -17.99
CA ARG A 378 12.93 -34.88 -18.58
C ARG A 378 13.13 -33.38 -18.80
N GLY A 379 12.11 -32.68 -19.31
CA GLY A 379 12.21 -31.26 -19.68
C GLY A 379 11.87 -30.28 -18.55
N GLU A 380 10.96 -30.67 -17.64
CA GLU A 380 10.31 -29.77 -16.68
C GLU A 380 10.24 -30.41 -15.28
N ASN A 381 11.32 -31.11 -14.87
CA ASN A 381 11.34 -31.98 -13.69
C ASN A 381 10.83 -31.30 -12.39
N LEU A 382 11.16 -30.02 -12.18
CA LEU A 382 10.67 -29.25 -11.03
C LEU A 382 9.14 -29.05 -11.01
N LYS A 383 8.48 -29.07 -12.18
CA LYS A 383 7.02 -29.05 -12.30
C LYS A 383 6.45 -30.46 -12.15
N TYR A 384 7.12 -31.47 -12.72
CA TYR A 384 6.76 -32.88 -12.53
C TYR A 384 6.68 -33.26 -11.03
N GLU A 385 7.73 -32.96 -10.25
CA GLU A 385 7.73 -33.27 -8.81
C GLU A 385 6.68 -32.48 -8.02
N LYS A 386 6.30 -31.27 -8.45
CA LYS A 386 5.16 -30.53 -7.88
C LYS A 386 3.81 -31.20 -8.17
N LEU A 387 3.60 -31.64 -9.42
CA LEU A 387 2.39 -32.35 -9.85
C LEU A 387 2.26 -33.75 -9.22
N LYS A 388 3.40 -34.34 -8.85
CA LYS A 388 3.48 -35.58 -8.06
C LYS A 388 3.14 -35.31 -6.60
N GLY A 389 3.73 -34.28 -6.00
CA GLY A 389 3.50 -33.91 -4.60
C GLY A 389 2.10 -33.39 -4.28
N ASN A 390 1.39 -32.80 -5.26
CA ASN A 390 0.00 -32.35 -5.08
C ASN A 390 -1.07 -33.40 -5.48
N GLY A 391 -0.65 -34.60 -5.90
CA GLY A 391 -1.54 -35.69 -6.31
C GLY A 391 -2.19 -35.55 -7.69
N THR A 392 -1.86 -34.53 -8.50
CA THR A 392 -2.41 -34.39 -9.86
C THR A 392 -2.07 -35.60 -10.72
N LEU A 393 -0.83 -36.11 -10.67
CA LEU A 393 -0.41 -37.26 -11.49
C LEU A 393 -1.15 -38.57 -11.20
N GLU A 394 -1.87 -38.68 -10.08
CA GLU A 394 -2.68 -39.86 -9.77
C GLU A 394 -4.10 -39.74 -10.33
N LYS A 395 -4.61 -38.50 -10.51
CA LYS A 395 -5.95 -38.20 -11.02
C LYS A 395 -6.04 -38.12 -12.54
N ILE A 396 -4.94 -37.84 -13.24
CA ILE A 396 -4.96 -37.69 -14.71
C ILE A 396 -5.47 -38.94 -15.47
N GLY A 397 -5.41 -40.13 -14.87
CA GLY A 397 -5.93 -41.36 -15.48
C GLY A 397 -7.47 -41.45 -15.53
N ALA A 398 -8.14 -40.78 -14.59
CA ALA A 398 -9.60 -40.69 -14.49
C ALA A 398 -10.18 -39.50 -15.28
N ILE A 399 -9.44 -38.96 -16.26
CA ILE A 399 -9.94 -37.87 -17.10
C ILE A 399 -10.83 -38.44 -18.19
N GLU A 400 -12.12 -38.18 -18.06
CA GLU A 400 -13.15 -38.57 -19.02
C GLU A 400 -13.50 -37.42 -19.96
N VAL A 401 -13.86 -37.76 -21.20
CA VAL A 401 -14.34 -36.80 -22.21
C VAL A 401 -15.85 -36.97 -22.38
N TYR A 402 -16.58 -35.87 -22.24
CA TYR A 402 -18.01 -35.80 -22.45
C TYR A 402 -18.35 -34.83 -23.58
N VAL A 403 -19.33 -35.20 -24.42
CA VAL A 403 -19.73 -34.45 -25.60
C VAL A 403 -21.17 -33.97 -25.46
N THR A 404 -21.44 -32.78 -26.00
CA THR A 404 -22.77 -32.14 -26.02
C THR A 404 -23.00 -31.38 -27.33
N ASP A 405 -24.25 -31.14 -27.69
CA ASP A 405 -24.61 -30.28 -28.82
C ASP A 405 -24.23 -28.81 -28.56
N ASN A 406 -24.39 -28.34 -27.32
CA ASN A 406 -24.09 -26.96 -26.96
C ASN A 406 -23.40 -26.83 -25.60
N LEU A 407 -22.10 -26.51 -25.65
CA LEU A 407 -21.30 -26.15 -24.49
C LEU A 407 -21.30 -24.63 -24.25
N ARG A 408 -22.06 -24.20 -23.25
CA ARG A 408 -21.91 -22.91 -22.59
C ARG A 408 -21.15 -23.11 -21.29
N VAL A 409 -20.27 -22.17 -20.95
CA VAL A 409 -19.46 -22.22 -19.73
C VAL A 409 -19.67 -20.92 -18.97
N ARG A 410 -20.01 -21.05 -17.68
CA ARG A 410 -20.03 -19.96 -16.73
C ARG A 410 -18.65 -19.83 -16.09
N TYR A 411 -18.16 -18.60 -16.10
CA TYR A 411 -16.95 -18.18 -15.42
C TYR A 411 -17.40 -17.23 -14.31
N SER A 412 -17.12 -17.53 -13.04
CA SER A 412 -17.45 -16.64 -11.92
C SER A 412 -16.21 -16.23 -11.12
N ILE A 413 -16.22 -14.99 -10.64
CA ILE A 413 -15.17 -14.43 -9.78
C ILE A 413 -15.82 -13.94 -8.49
N LYS A 414 -15.34 -14.48 -7.37
CA LYS A 414 -15.71 -14.03 -6.01
C LYS A 414 -14.83 -12.85 -5.61
N VAL A 415 -15.37 -11.64 -5.76
CA VAL A 415 -14.69 -10.38 -5.44
C VAL A 415 -14.60 -10.18 -3.93
N ASN A 416 -15.72 -10.39 -3.24
CA ASN A 416 -15.86 -10.40 -1.78
C ASN A 416 -16.99 -11.36 -1.38
N GLU A 417 -17.23 -11.53 -0.08
CA GLU A 417 -18.25 -12.46 0.48
C GLU A 417 -19.67 -12.25 -0.09
N TRP A 418 -19.99 -11.05 -0.58
CA TRP A 418 -21.32 -10.63 -1.01
C TRP A 418 -21.44 -10.42 -2.52
N THR A 419 -20.31 -10.48 -3.25
CA THR A 419 -20.21 -10.05 -4.65
C THR A 419 -19.52 -11.12 -5.49
N GLU A 420 -20.32 -11.89 -6.23
CA GLU A 420 -19.86 -12.78 -7.29
C GLU A 420 -20.21 -12.19 -8.65
N ILE A 421 -19.23 -12.19 -9.57
CA ILE A 421 -19.38 -11.65 -10.92
C ILE A 421 -19.25 -12.79 -11.90
N SER A 422 -20.37 -13.17 -12.52
CA SER A 422 -20.41 -14.20 -13.55
C SER A 422 -20.40 -13.62 -14.97
N ARG A 423 -19.87 -14.45 -15.88
CA ARG A 423 -19.94 -14.34 -17.33
C ARG A 423 -20.21 -15.70 -17.91
N GLU A 424 -21.06 -15.76 -18.93
CA GLU A 424 -21.27 -16.98 -19.70
C GLU A 424 -20.71 -16.78 -21.10
N ALA A 425 -19.99 -17.77 -21.60
CA ALA A 425 -19.44 -17.77 -22.95
C ALA A 425 -19.59 -19.15 -23.59
N GLU A 426 -19.76 -19.19 -24.90
CA GLU A 426 -19.66 -20.45 -25.63
C GLU A 426 -18.19 -20.89 -25.72
N ARG A 427 -18.00 -22.21 -25.64
CA ARG A 427 -16.71 -22.87 -25.81
C ARG A 427 -16.87 -24.10 -26.71
N LYS A 428 -15.77 -24.52 -27.32
CA LYS A 428 -15.70 -25.80 -28.05
C LYS A 428 -15.31 -26.95 -27.14
N CYS A 429 -14.45 -26.66 -26.17
CA CYS A 429 -13.88 -27.61 -25.21
C CYS A 429 -13.64 -26.85 -23.90
N VAL A 430 -13.74 -27.51 -22.75
CA VAL A 430 -13.33 -26.97 -21.44
C VAL A 430 -12.95 -28.10 -20.49
N TYR A 431 -11.84 -27.95 -19.76
CA TYR A 431 -11.50 -28.82 -18.63
C TYR A 431 -12.16 -28.34 -17.33
N HIS A 432 -12.90 -29.22 -16.64
CA HIS A 432 -13.49 -28.96 -15.34
C HIS A 432 -12.65 -29.62 -14.24
N LYS A 433 -11.89 -28.81 -13.51
CA LYS A 433 -10.90 -29.24 -12.53
C LYS A 433 -11.47 -30.11 -11.39
N ASP A 434 -12.62 -29.74 -10.82
CA ASP A 434 -13.16 -30.41 -9.62
C ASP A 434 -13.81 -31.77 -9.94
N LYS A 435 -14.43 -31.88 -11.11
CA LYS A 435 -14.95 -33.15 -11.64
C LYS A 435 -13.91 -33.98 -12.41
N ASN A 436 -12.73 -33.41 -12.65
CA ASN A 436 -11.62 -34.02 -13.37
C ASN A 436 -12.01 -34.54 -14.78
N CYS A 437 -12.86 -33.80 -15.51
CA CYS A 437 -13.35 -34.22 -16.83
C CYS A 437 -13.32 -33.08 -17.85
N ILE A 438 -13.35 -33.43 -19.14
CA ILE A 438 -13.34 -32.48 -20.26
C ILE A 438 -14.71 -32.51 -20.94
N TYR A 439 -15.34 -31.35 -21.10
CA TYR A 439 -16.59 -31.20 -21.84
C TYR A 439 -16.30 -30.58 -23.21
N MET A 440 -16.92 -31.09 -24.28
CA MET A 440 -16.70 -30.59 -25.65
C MET A 440 -17.98 -30.57 -26.50
N LYS A 441 -18.01 -29.71 -27.53
CA LYS A 441 -19.07 -29.71 -28.56
C LYS A 441 -18.86 -30.86 -29.55
N ASN A 442 -19.94 -31.41 -30.09
CA ASN A 442 -19.92 -32.45 -31.16
C ASN A 442 -18.99 -32.13 -32.35
N ASN A 443 -18.74 -30.85 -32.65
CA ASN A 443 -17.87 -30.39 -33.74
C ASN A 443 -16.44 -30.00 -33.31
N ALA A 444 -16.04 -30.24 -32.06
CA ALA A 444 -14.70 -29.92 -31.56
C ALA A 444 -13.66 -30.97 -32.01
N GLY A 445 -12.49 -30.47 -32.40
CA GLY A 445 -11.40 -31.28 -32.93
C GLY A 445 -10.48 -31.83 -31.84
N ILE A 446 -9.52 -32.65 -32.28
CA ILE A 446 -8.47 -33.20 -31.42
C ILE A 446 -7.60 -32.10 -30.77
N TYR A 447 -7.37 -31.00 -31.50
CA TYR A 447 -6.61 -29.85 -31.01
C TYR A 447 -7.33 -29.07 -29.90
N ASP A 448 -8.67 -28.98 -29.93
CA ASP A 448 -9.45 -28.33 -28.87
C ASP A 448 -9.31 -29.10 -27.54
N ILE A 449 -9.16 -30.43 -27.60
CA ILE A 449 -8.90 -31.31 -26.45
C ILE A 449 -7.45 -31.20 -26.00
N ALA A 450 -6.50 -31.18 -26.93
CA ALA A 450 -5.08 -31.04 -26.61
C ALA A 450 -4.76 -29.79 -25.78
N VAL A 451 -5.41 -28.66 -26.09
CA VAL A 451 -5.29 -27.41 -25.30
C VAL A 451 -5.88 -27.58 -23.91
N GLU A 452 -7.12 -28.08 -23.78
CA GLU A 452 -7.76 -28.20 -22.47
C GLU A 452 -7.10 -29.28 -21.58
N PHE A 453 -6.60 -30.35 -22.18
CA PHE A 453 -5.83 -31.38 -21.50
C PHE A 453 -4.44 -30.87 -21.06
N SER A 454 -3.78 -29.99 -21.82
CA SER A 454 -2.49 -29.41 -21.38
C SER A 454 -2.66 -28.55 -20.11
N LYS A 455 -3.81 -27.85 -19.96
CA LYS A 455 -4.15 -27.04 -18.77
C LYS A 455 -4.20 -27.86 -17.47
N VAL A 456 -4.40 -29.18 -17.53
CA VAL A 456 -4.34 -30.11 -16.37
C VAL A 456 -2.99 -30.05 -15.66
N PHE A 457 -1.91 -29.83 -16.40
CA PHE A 457 -0.53 -29.78 -15.90
C PHE A 457 -0.07 -28.36 -15.51
N GLY A 458 -0.96 -27.36 -15.64
CA GLY A 458 -0.68 -25.94 -15.47
C GLY A 458 -0.05 -25.29 -16.71
N GLU A 459 0.25 -23.99 -16.63
CA GLU A 459 0.84 -23.26 -17.77
C GLU A 459 2.32 -23.66 -17.98
N ILE A 460 2.54 -24.59 -18.90
CA ILE A 460 3.85 -25.10 -19.30
C ILE A 460 4.08 -24.76 -20.77
N LYS A 461 5.04 -23.86 -21.02
CA LYS A 461 5.30 -23.31 -22.35
C LYS A 461 5.64 -24.40 -23.39
N GLY A 462 4.82 -24.53 -24.42
CA GLY A 462 4.99 -25.50 -25.50
C GLY A 462 4.57 -26.94 -25.12
N LEU A 463 3.94 -27.14 -23.95
CA LEU A 463 3.30 -28.41 -23.61
C LEU A 463 2.06 -28.63 -24.45
N ASP A 464 1.28 -27.58 -24.70
CA ASP A 464 0.16 -27.54 -25.63
C ASP A 464 0.58 -28.00 -27.04
N ASP A 465 1.60 -27.37 -27.63
CA ASP A 465 2.18 -27.79 -28.92
C ASP A 465 2.63 -29.27 -28.91
N PHE A 466 3.23 -29.71 -27.80
CA PHE A 466 3.68 -31.09 -27.64
C PHE A 466 2.51 -32.07 -27.58
N VAL A 467 1.49 -31.80 -26.75
CA VAL A 467 0.27 -32.61 -26.62
C VAL A 467 -0.47 -32.67 -27.96
N MET A 468 -0.61 -31.55 -28.67
CA MET A 468 -1.20 -31.51 -30.01
C MET A 468 -0.48 -32.47 -30.97
N ASN A 469 0.85 -32.40 -31.02
CA ASN A 469 1.64 -33.23 -31.93
C ASN A 469 1.52 -34.73 -31.61
N ILE A 470 1.55 -35.10 -30.33
CA ILE A 470 1.40 -36.49 -29.88
C ILE A 470 -0.03 -37.01 -30.13
N MET A 471 -1.07 -36.22 -29.80
CA MET A 471 -2.46 -36.61 -30.04
C MET A 471 -2.77 -36.79 -31.53
N SER A 472 -2.23 -35.93 -32.40
CA SER A 472 -2.48 -36.00 -33.85
C SER A 472 -1.98 -37.29 -34.52
N ASN A 473 -0.98 -37.97 -33.95
CA ASN A 473 -0.52 -39.27 -34.43
C ASN A 473 0.19 -40.08 -33.32
N VAL A 474 -0.61 -40.66 -32.42
CA VAL A 474 -0.14 -41.48 -31.28
C VAL A 474 0.75 -42.63 -31.75
N SER A 475 0.48 -43.23 -32.92
CA SER A 475 1.29 -44.30 -33.51
C SER A 475 2.75 -43.89 -33.78
N SER A 476 3.01 -42.59 -33.96
CA SER A 476 4.35 -42.02 -34.15
C SER A 476 4.95 -41.40 -32.87
N ALA A 477 4.26 -41.48 -31.73
CA ALA A 477 4.67 -40.83 -30.50
C ALA A 477 6.03 -41.30 -29.99
N GLU A 478 6.34 -42.60 -30.11
CA GLU A 478 7.63 -43.16 -29.70
C GLU A 478 8.78 -42.70 -30.64
N ASP A 479 8.54 -42.58 -31.96
CA ASP A 479 9.51 -42.00 -32.89
C ASP A 479 9.79 -40.53 -32.57
N ILE A 480 8.75 -39.77 -32.20
CA ILE A 480 8.88 -38.38 -31.74
C ILE A 480 9.69 -38.31 -30.44
N MET A 481 9.54 -39.27 -29.52
CA MET A 481 10.35 -39.35 -28.30
C MET A 481 11.82 -39.62 -28.59
N ILE A 482 12.11 -40.61 -29.44
CA ILE A 482 13.48 -40.93 -29.86
C ILE A 482 14.12 -39.72 -30.56
N ALA A 483 13.41 -39.08 -31.50
CA ALA A 483 13.89 -37.92 -32.23
C ALA A 483 14.13 -36.69 -31.33
N LYS A 484 13.32 -36.50 -30.28
CA LYS A 484 13.52 -35.45 -29.26
C LYS A 484 14.52 -35.85 -28.18
N ASN A 485 15.10 -37.05 -28.24
CA ASN A 485 15.94 -37.64 -27.20
C ASN A 485 15.22 -37.56 -25.83
N ILE A 486 14.10 -38.27 -25.68
CA ILE A 486 13.32 -38.40 -24.45
C ILE A 486 13.21 -39.89 -24.09
N ASP A 487 13.91 -40.29 -23.03
CA ASP A 487 13.99 -41.68 -22.57
C ASP A 487 12.73 -42.11 -21.80
N LEU A 488 12.63 -43.42 -21.52
CA LEU A 488 11.63 -43.98 -20.61
C LEU A 488 11.74 -43.38 -19.20
N LEU A 489 10.62 -43.36 -18.48
CA LEU A 489 10.63 -43.04 -17.05
C LEU A 489 11.44 -44.10 -16.28
N PRO A 490 12.17 -43.73 -15.21
CA PRO A 490 12.84 -44.71 -14.36
C PRO A 490 11.85 -45.69 -13.70
N GLU A 491 12.30 -46.89 -13.35
CA GLU A 491 11.49 -47.93 -12.70
C GLU A 491 10.79 -47.47 -11.39
N SER A 492 11.37 -46.48 -10.70
CA SER A 492 10.75 -45.85 -9.52
C SER A 492 9.46 -45.10 -9.87
N GLU A 493 9.42 -44.47 -11.04
CA GLU A 493 8.34 -43.62 -11.54
C GLU A 493 7.32 -44.38 -12.40
N GLU A 494 7.69 -45.53 -12.99
CA GLU A 494 6.73 -46.44 -13.66
C GLU A 494 5.55 -46.85 -12.76
N ARG A 495 5.73 -46.80 -11.44
CA ARG A 495 4.67 -47.04 -10.45
C ARG A 495 3.51 -46.06 -10.60
N ILE A 496 3.76 -44.84 -11.08
CA ILE A 496 2.73 -43.82 -11.35
C ILE A 496 1.91 -44.25 -12.57
N LEU A 497 2.55 -44.69 -13.66
CA LEU A 497 1.85 -45.26 -14.82
C LEU A 497 0.98 -46.45 -14.42
N LYS A 498 1.51 -47.36 -13.59
CA LYS A 498 0.78 -48.53 -13.06
C LYS A 498 -0.37 -48.15 -12.11
N ARG A 499 -0.35 -46.97 -11.47
CA ARG A 499 -1.47 -46.42 -10.67
C ARG A 499 -2.53 -45.80 -11.58
N VAL A 500 -2.12 -44.97 -12.54
CA VAL A 500 -2.98 -44.40 -13.59
C VAL A 500 -3.76 -45.50 -14.33
N SER A 501 -3.11 -46.61 -14.68
CA SER A 501 -3.77 -47.78 -15.28
C SER A 501 -4.70 -48.56 -14.33
N LYS A 502 -4.51 -48.47 -13.01
CA LYS A 502 -5.37 -49.14 -12.02
C LYS A 502 -6.63 -48.36 -11.67
N VAL A 503 -6.58 -47.03 -11.70
CA VAL A 503 -7.78 -46.19 -11.51
C VAL A 503 -8.84 -46.56 -12.57
N LYS A 504 -8.39 -46.73 -13.82
CA LYS A 504 -9.18 -47.27 -14.94
C LYS A 504 -9.82 -48.65 -14.67
N GLU A 505 -9.18 -49.54 -13.92
CA GLU A 505 -9.73 -50.86 -13.54
C GLU A 505 -10.73 -50.79 -12.37
N ILE A 506 -10.71 -49.72 -11.58
CA ILE A 506 -11.58 -49.57 -10.39
C ILE A 506 -12.88 -48.84 -10.76
N GLU A 507 -12.79 -47.73 -11.51
CA GLU A 507 -13.97 -46.95 -11.94
C GLU A 507 -14.86 -47.75 -12.91
N THR A 508 -14.27 -48.55 -13.79
CA THR A 508 -15.03 -49.46 -14.68
C THR A 508 -15.78 -50.57 -13.93
N VAL A 509 -15.34 -50.94 -12.72
CA VAL A 509 -16.08 -51.88 -11.86
C VAL A 509 -17.22 -51.17 -11.13
N GLU A 510 -17.00 -49.93 -10.65
CA GLU A 510 -18.06 -49.14 -10.01
C GLU A 510 -19.17 -48.69 -10.96
N GLU A 511 -18.89 -48.35 -12.23
CA GLU A 511 -19.93 -48.06 -13.23
C GLU A 511 -20.80 -49.32 -13.49
N VAL A 512 -20.16 -50.48 -13.68
CA VAL A 512 -20.86 -51.76 -13.92
C VAL A 512 -21.67 -52.23 -12.71
N GLU A 513 -21.25 -51.93 -11.47
CA GLU A 513 -22.06 -52.18 -10.28
C GLU A 513 -23.25 -51.21 -10.15
N LYS A 514 -23.10 -49.93 -10.54
CA LYS A 514 -24.21 -48.96 -10.56
C LYS A 514 -25.26 -49.29 -11.62
N GLU A 515 -24.85 -49.71 -12.81
CA GLU A 515 -25.79 -50.17 -13.87
C GLU A 515 -26.50 -51.48 -13.49
N LYS A 516 -25.83 -52.39 -12.76
CA LYS A 516 -26.48 -53.58 -12.20
C LYS A 516 -27.55 -53.23 -11.15
N GLN A 517 -27.31 -52.26 -10.28
CA GLN A 517 -28.30 -51.87 -9.26
C GLN A 517 -29.52 -51.14 -9.85
N LEU A 518 -29.37 -50.41 -10.97
CA LEU A 518 -30.53 -49.91 -11.74
C LEU A 518 -31.31 -51.04 -12.44
N SER A 519 -30.63 -52.00 -13.08
CA SER A 519 -31.32 -53.08 -13.81
C SER A 519 -31.96 -54.15 -12.90
N GLU A 520 -31.47 -54.35 -11.67
CA GLU A 520 -32.13 -55.18 -10.66
C GLU A 520 -33.31 -54.48 -9.95
N SER A 521 -33.45 -53.15 -10.06
CA SER A 521 -34.62 -52.43 -9.51
C SER A 521 -35.80 -52.35 -10.49
N GLU A 522 -35.56 -52.28 -11.80
CA GLU A 522 -36.64 -52.32 -12.82
C GLU A 522 -37.26 -53.71 -13.04
N SER A 523 -36.63 -54.79 -12.55
CA SER A 523 -37.06 -56.18 -12.75
C SER A 523 -37.92 -56.76 -11.62
N LYS A 524 -38.42 -55.93 -10.70
CA LYS A 524 -39.28 -56.32 -9.57
C LYS A 524 -40.61 -55.56 -9.45
N GLU A 525 -41.20 -55.12 -10.56
CA GLU A 525 -42.54 -54.50 -10.52
C GLU A 525 -43.45 -54.89 -11.70
N VAL A 526 -43.65 -56.20 -11.91
CA VAL A 526 -44.75 -56.72 -12.76
C VAL A 526 -45.46 -57.90 -12.08
N CYS A 527 -46.52 -57.60 -11.32
CA CYS A 527 -47.71 -58.44 -11.19
C CYS A 527 -48.94 -57.62 -10.74
N SER A 528 -50.06 -57.85 -11.42
CA SER A 528 -51.42 -57.34 -11.15
C SER A 528 -51.65 -55.83 -11.06
N ALA A 529 -51.92 -55.22 -12.23
CA ALA A 529 -53.15 -54.45 -12.43
C ALA A 529 -54.38 -55.37 -12.17
N GLU A 530 -55.59 -54.93 -11.85
CA GLU A 530 -56.26 -53.62 -11.78
C GLU A 530 -57.56 -53.88 -11.00
N ASP A 531 -58.14 -52.92 -10.24
CA ASP A 531 -59.56 -52.56 -10.46
C ASP A 531 -60.10 -51.37 -9.63
N ASN A 532 -61.10 -50.71 -10.22
CA ASN A 532 -62.19 -49.90 -9.66
C ASN A 532 -61.94 -48.54 -8.94
N THR A 533 -62.46 -47.52 -9.63
CA THR A 533 -62.95 -46.21 -9.18
C THR A 533 -63.97 -46.24 -8.03
N GLU A 534 -64.01 -45.19 -7.20
CA GLU A 534 -65.22 -44.40 -6.79
C GLU A 534 -64.83 -43.29 -5.77
N THR A 535 -64.88 -42.00 -6.13
CA THR A 535 -65.87 -40.94 -5.73
C THR A 535 -65.89 -40.42 -4.27
N GLU A 536 -65.90 -39.07 -4.16
CA GLU A 536 -66.47 -38.25 -3.04
C GLU A 536 -65.77 -38.39 -1.66
N LYS A 537 -65.81 -37.51 -0.63
CA LYS A 537 -66.31 -36.15 -0.29
C LYS A 537 -65.56 -35.75 1.04
N ILE A 538 -65.36 -34.51 1.54
CA ILE A 538 -65.85 -33.15 1.20
C ILE A 538 -64.90 -32.05 1.79
N THR A 539 -65.29 -30.78 1.66
CA THR A 539 -64.89 -29.50 2.32
C THR A 539 -64.77 -29.50 3.87
N GLN A 540 -64.34 -28.46 4.63
CA GLN A 540 -64.21 -26.98 4.49
C GLN A 540 -63.16 -26.47 5.54
N ILE A 541 -62.20 -25.56 5.25
CA ILE A 541 -62.21 -24.05 5.30
C ILE A 541 -62.27 -23.39 6.70
N ALA A 542 -61.60 -22.23 6.82
CA ALA A 542 -61.48 -21.25 7.92
C ALA A 542 -60.39 -21.58 8.97
N VAL A 543 -59.27 -20.86 9.13
CA VAL A 543 -58.97 -19.40 9.17
C VAL A 543 -59.50 -18.72 10.43
N GLU A 544 -58.61 -18.33 11.34
CA GLU A 544 -58.41 -16.93 11.79
C GLU A 544 -57.23 -16.82 12.79
N ILE A 545 -56.57 -15.64 12.82
CA ILE A 545 -55.51 -15.25 13.76
C ILE A 545 -56.12 -14.28 14.78
N PRO A 546 -55.69 -14.28 16.05
CA PRO A 546 -55.52 -12.98 16.72
C PRO A 546 -54.22 -12.83 17.54
N THR A 547 -53.93 -11.57 17.87
CA THR A 547 -52.68 -11.01 18.40
C THR A 547 -52.78 -10.66 19.91
N GLN A 548 -51.69 -10.14 20.51
CA GLN A 548 -51.59 -9.39 21.81
C GLN A 548 -51.61 -10.24 23.12
N GLU A 549 -51.02 -9.85 24.28
CA GLU A 549 -50.03 -8.80 24.65
C GLU A 549 -49.45 -9.04 26.08
N SER A 550 -48.33 -8.37 26.43
CA SER A 550 -47.84 -8.06 27.81
C SER A 550 -47.39 -9.22 28.74
N GLY A 551 -46.51 -9.05 29.74
CA GLY A 551 -45.65 -7.92 30.15
C GLY A 551 -44.90 -8.13 31.50
N LEU A 552 -43.88 -7.30 31.77
CA LEU A 552 -43.28 -6.90 33.08
C LEU A 552 -42.39 -7.83 33.97
N VAL A 553 -41.07 -7.47 34.01
CA VAL A 553 -40.31 -6.90 35.17
C VAL A 553 -39.63 -7.78 36.28
N ARG A 554 -38.39 -7.34 36.61
CA ARG A 554 -37.43 -7.61 37.74
C ARG A 554 -36.36 -8.68 37.48
N LYS A 555 -35.13 -8.61 38.02
CA LYS A 555 -34.17 -7.60 38.52
C LYS A 555 -33.08 -8.40 39.29
N THR A 556 -31.94 -7.78 39.62
CA THR A 556 -30.87 -8.24 40.54
C THR A 556 -29.98 -9.41 40.08
N ASP A 557 -28.72 -9.52 40.48
CA ASP A 557 -27.63 -8.52 40.73
C ASP A 557 -26.28 -9.28 40.81
N ILE A 558 -25.16 -8.55 40.78
CA ILE A 558 -23.76 -9.04 40.85
C ILE A 558 -23.39 -9.43 42.31
N PRO A 559 -22.30 -10.20 42.56
CA PRO A 559 -20.97 -9.59 42.76
C PRO A 559 -19.82 -10.45 42.13
N THR A 560 -18.77 -9.91 41.48
CA THR A 560 -17.58 -9.20 42.00
C THR A 560 -16.96 -9.77 43.27
N ASP A 561 -15.67 -10.13 43.21
CA ASP A 561 -14.67 -9.62 44.15
C ASP A 561 -13.27 -9.71 43.53
N GLU A 562 -12.41 -8.75 43.89
CA GLU A 562 -11.03 -8.58 43.41
C GLU A 562 -10.01 -9.14 44.42
N ASP A 563 -8.76 -9.27 43.94
CA ASP A 563 -7.49 -9.23 44.68
C ASP A 563 -7.18 -10.26 45.79
N ILE A 564 -5.99 -10.88 45.64
CA ILE A 564 -4.89 -10.77 46.61
C ILE A 564 -3.54 -11.00 45.90
N LEU A 565 -2.53 -10.25 46.32
CA LEU A 565 -1.15 -10.27 45.83
C LEU A 565 -0.41 -11.56 46.25
N ASP A 566 0.60 -11.98 45.48
CA ASP A 566 1.97 -12.10 46.06
C ASP A 566 3.08 -12.04 44.99
N GLU A 567 4.29 -11.73 45.44
CA GLU A 567 5.52 -11.55 44.67
C GLU A 567 6.21 -12.89 44.33
N THR A 568 7.04 -12.96 43.28
CA THR A 568 8.45 -13.44 43.37
C THR A 568 9.23 -13.45 42.03
N GLU A 569 10.43 -12.88 42.10
CA GLU A 569 11.69 -13.29 41.43
C GLU A 569 11.79 -13.42 39.89
N GLU A 570 12.38 -12.37 39.31
CA GLU A 570 13.62 -12.41 38.52
C GLU A 570 14.10 -13.74 37.91
N LYS A 571 14.35 -13.71 36.58
CA LYS A 571 15.47 -14.47 35.99
C LYS A 571 16.01 -13.81 34.73
N GLU A 572 17.15 -13.14 34.88
CA GLU A 572 18.04 -12.76 33.78
C GLU A 572 18.53 -14.02 33.04
N TRP A 573 18.55 -14.01 31.70
CA TRP A 573 19.32 -14.98 30.91
C TRP A 573 20.00 -14.29 29.72
N ALA A 574 21.33 -14.25 29.77
CA ALA A 574 22.25 -13.90 28.69
C ALA A 574 23.59 -14.64 28.95
N PRO A 575 24.52 -14.73 27.98
CA PRO A 575 24.47 -15.75 26.93
C PRO A 575 25.68 -16.72 27.01
N LYS A 576 25.74 -17.67 26.05
CA LYS A 576 26.96 -18.41 25.68
C LYS A 576 27.06 -18.53 24.17
#